data_AF-A0A842R5C3-F1
#
_entry.id   AF-A0A842R5C3-F1
#
_cell.length_a   1.000
_cell.length_b   1.000
_cell.length_c   1.000
_cell.angle_alpha   90.00
_cell.angle_beta   90.00
_cell.angle_gamma   90.00
#
_symmetry.space_group_name_H-M   'P 1'
#
loop_
_entity.id
_entity.type
_entity.pdbx_description
1 polymer ?
#
loop_
_entity_poly.entity_id
_entity_poly.type
_entity_poly.pdbx_seq_one_letter_code
_entity_poly.pdbx_strand_id
1 'polypeptide(L)' 'MIEKDLLDFRDLTCTNFMIKLKILVNKMKAGESMKILSTREQFQNLPKKIFKNPLTLKHELLEANKYLLHVSKS' A
#
# COMPACT_ATOMS: atom_id res chain seq x y z
N MET A 1 12.02 -15.04 -8.54
CA MET A 1 11.00 -14.00 -8.33
C MET A 1 11.39 -13.26 -7.08
N ILE A 2 11.77 -11.98 -7.17
CA ILE A 2 12.22 -11.21 -6.00
C ILE A 2 10.97 -10.81 -5.24
N GLU A 3 10.64 -11.51 -4.15
CA GLU A 3 9.68 -11.04 -3.16
C GLU A 3 10.25 -9.76 -2.54
N LYS A 4 9.89 -8.61 -3.11
CA LYS A 4 10.16 -7.32 -2.49
C LYS A 4 9.27 -7.19 -1.25
N ASP A 5 9.94 -7.32 -0.11
CA ASP A 5 9.59 -6.90 1.25
C ASP A 5 8.11 -6.61 1.52
N LEU A 6 7.51 -7.45 2.36
CA LEU A 6 6.29 -7.11 3.06
C LEU A 6 6.57 -5.91 3.97
N LEU A 7 6.05 -4.75 3.61
CA LEU A 7 6.25 -3.53 4.38
C LEU A 7 5.18 -3.39 5.45
N ASP A 8 5.58 -3.41 6.72
CA ASP A 8 4.64 -3.19 7.83
C ASP A 8 4.55 -1.71 8.19
N PHE A 9 3.37 -1.12 7.99
CA PHE A 9 3.08 0.28 8.30
C PHE A 9 2.04 0.45 9.41
N ARG A 10 1.67 -0.62 10.12
CA ARG A 10 0.63 -0.55 11.15
C ARG A 10 0.97 0.42 12.29
N ASP A 11 2.25 0.63 12.57
CA ASP A 11 2.72 1.58 13.59
C ASP A 11 2.72 3.06 13.13
N LEU A 12 2.41 3.32 11.86
CA LEU A 12 2.35 4.69 11.34
C LEU A 12 0.99 5.33 11.63
N THR A 13 0.98 6.64 11.87
CA THR A 13 -0.27 7.42 11.78
C THR A 13 -0.79 7.42 10.33
N CYS A 14 -2.09 7.66 10.13
CA CYS A 14 -2.69 7.75 8.79
C CYS A 14 -1.93 8.72 7.87
N THR A 15 -1.50 9.88 8.39
CA THR A 15 -0.71 10.86 7.65
C THR A 15 0.66 10.31 7.24
N ASN A 16 1.40 9.69 8.17
CA ASN A 16 2.73 9.14 7.88
C ASN A 16 2.65 7.95 6.90
N PHE A 17 1.63 7.10 7.06
CA PHE A 17 1.32 6.03 6.12
C PHE A 17 1.11 6.56 4.71
N MET A 18 0.27 7.58 4.54
CA MET A 18 -0.01 8.19 3.23
C MET A 18 1.24 8.81 2.59
N ILE A 19 2.05 9.55 3.37
CA ILE A 19 3.29 10.17 2.88
C ILE A 19 4.26 9.09 2.40
N LYS A 20 4.50 8.06 3.22
CA LYS A 20 5.43 6.98 2.91
C LYS A 20 4.97 6.17 1.69
N LEU A 21 3.67 5.86 1.62
CA LEU A 21 3.07 5.20 0.47
C LEU A 21 3.25 6.03 -0.80
N LYS A 22 2.98 7.34 -0.78
CA LYS A 22 3.17 8.24 -1.94
C LYS A 22 4.61 8.24 -2.43
N ILE A 23 5.58 8.28 -1.52
CA ILE A 23 7.00 8.21 -1.86
C ILE A 23 7.34 6.87 -2.55
N LEU A 24 6.82 5.76 -2.02
CA LEU A 24 7.09 4.43 -2.55
C LEU A 24 6.49 4.24 -3.95
N VAL A 25 5.21 4.55 -4.14
CA VAL A 25 4.54 4.40 -5.46
C VAL A 25 5.16 5.29 -6.54
N ASN A 26 5.68 6.46 -6.17
CA ASN A 26 6.42 7.33 -7.09
C ASN A 26 7.77 6.73 -7.50
N LYS A 27 8.43 6.00 -6.60
CA LYS A 27 9.70 5.31 -6.85
C LYS A 27 9.54 3.97 -7.56
N MET A 28 8.33 3.38 -7.58
CA MET A 28 8.05 2.13 -8.28
C MET A 28 8.27 2.27 -9.78
N LYS A 29 8.97 1.30 -10.37
CA LYS A 29 9.11 1.14 -11.81
C LYS A 29 7.91 0.38 -12.38
N ALA A 30 7.68 0.51 -13.69
CA ALA A 30 6.66 -0.28 -14.38
C ALA A 30 6.99 -1.78 -14.24
N GLY A 31 5.96 -2.61 -14.04
CA GLY A 31 6.09 -4.03 -13.74
C GLY A 31 6.43 -4.37 -12.29
N GLU A 32 6.63 -3.39 -11.40
CA GLU A 32 6.88 -3.65 -9.98
C GLU A 32 5.60 -3.82 -9.17
N SER A 33 5.69 -4.64 -8.13
CA SER A 33 4.65 -4.80 -7.12
C SER A 33 5.24 -4.82 -5.71
N MET A 34 4.46 -4.37 -4.75
CA MET A 34 4.81 -4.38 -3.32
C MET A 34 3.61 -4.78 -2.47
N LYS A 35 3.88 -5.42 -1.34
CA LYS A 35 2.88 -5.80 -0.33
C LYS A 35 3.06 -4.92 0.91
N ILE A 36 1.96 -4.42 1.46
CA ILE A 36 1.97 -3.49 2.60
C ILE A 36 0.95 -3.98 3.63
N LEU A 37 1.35 -4.12 4.89
CA LEU A 37 0.42 -4.29 6.00
C LEU A 37 -0.04 -2.92 6.50
N SER A 38 -1.35 -2.75 6.61
CA SER A 38 -1.97 -1.56 7.17
C SER A 38 -3.04 -1.94 8.20
N THR A 39 -3.42 -0.98 9.04
CA THR A 39 -4.59 -1.10 9.90
C THR A 39 -5.88 -0.83 9.12
N ARG A 40 -7.03 -1.11 9.74
CA ARG A 40 -8.34 -0.77 9.16
C ARG A 40 -8.48 0.72 8.93
N GLU A 41 -8.10 1.53 9.92
CA GLU A 41 -8.21 2.98 9.87
C GLU A 41 -7.37 3.58 8.73
N GLN A 42 -6.13 3.12 8.58
CA GLN A 42 -5.23 3.54 7.51
C GLN A 42 -5.80 3.21 6.12
N PHE A 43 -6.36 2.01 5.96
CA PHE A 43 -6.99 1.59 4.70
C PHE A 43 -8.24 2.41 4.39
N GLN A 44 -9.09 2.67 5.38
CA GLN A 44 -10.31 3.45 5.20
C GLN A 44 -10.04 4.93 4.85
N ASN A 45 -8.96 5.50 5.40
CA ASN A 45 -8.55 6.88 5.12
C ASN A 45 -7.74 7.03 3.82
N LEU A 46 -7.52 5.93 3.09
CA LEU A 46 -6.66 5.91 1.92
C LEU A 46 -7.34 6.60 0.71
N PRO A 47 -6.75 7.68 0.15
CA PRO A 47 -7.37 8.35 -0.97
C PRO A 47 -7.24 7.54 -2.25
N LYS A 48 -8.38 7.10 -2.82
CA LYS A 48 -8.45 6.33 -4.07
C LYS A 48 -7.71 6.98 -5.25
N LYS A 49 -7.54 8.31 -5.21
CA LYS A 49 -6.79 9.07 -6.24
C LYS A 49 -5.31 8.70 -6.33
N ILE A 50 -4.72 8.11 -5.28
CA ILE A 50 -3.32 7.65 -5.30
C ILE A 50 -3.12 6.51 -6.31
N PHE A 51 -4.13 5.68 -6.53
CA PHE A 51 -4.04 4.45 -7.34
C PHE A 51 -4.70 4.61 -8.71
N LYS A 52 -4.43 5.74 -9.36
CA LYS A 52 -4.82 5.94 -10.76
C LYS A 52 -3.72 5.40 -11.67
N ASN A 53 -4.11 5.06 -12.91
CA ASN A 53 -3.24 4.51 -13.94
C ASN A 53 -1.89 5.25 -13.98
N PRO A 54 -0.73 4.56 -13.88
CA PRO A 54 -0.53 3.11 -14.04
C PRO A 54 -0.61 2.26 -12.75
N LEU A 55 -1.03 2.82 -11.61
CA LEU A 55 -1.06 2.10 -10.33
C LEU A 55 -2.39 1.35 -10.13
N THR A 56 -2.31 0.12 -9.63
CA THR A 56 -3.44 -0.72 -9.22
C THR A 56 -3.28 -1.13 -7.75
N LEU A 57 -4.34 -0.99 -6.97
CA LEU A 57 -4.42 -1.45 -5.58
C LEU A 57 -5.41 -2.62 -5.48
N LYS A 58 -4.96 -3.74 -4.92
CA LYS A 58 -5.80 -4.81 -4.39
C LYS A 58 -5.62 -4.89 -2.88
N HIS A 59 -6.59 -5.42 -2.16
CA HIS A 59 -6.49 -5.59 -0.71
C HIS A 59 -7.14 -6.88 -0.25
N GLU A 60 -6.65 -7.40 0.87
CA GLU A 60 -7.16 -8.57 1.58
C GLU A 60 -7.33 -8.22 3.06
N LEU A 61 -8.46 -8.62 3.65
CA LEU A 61 -8.69 -8.51 5.08
C LEU A 61 -8.09 -9.76 5.74
N LEU A 62 -7.03 -9.58 6.53
CA LEU A 62 -6.40 -10.68 7.26
C LEU A 62 -7.09 -10.89 8.62
N GLU A 63 -7.33 -9.80 9.36
CA GLU A 63 -7.94 -9.79 10.69
C GLU A 63 -8.69 -8.46 10.90
N ALA A 64 -9.48 -8.34 11.97
CA ALA A 64 -10.37 -7.18 12.23
C ALA A 64 -9.69 -5.80 12.11
N ASN A 65 -8.40 -5.70 12.41
CA ASN A 65 -7.61 -4.47 12.28
C ASN A 65 -6.34 -4.65 11.41
N LYS A 66 -6.35 -5.61 10.48
CA LYS A 66 -5.18 -5.96 9.68
C LYS A 66 -5.58 -6.17 8.23
N TYR A 67 -5.09 -5.28 7.37
CA TYR A 67 -5.27 -5.33 5.94
C TYR A 67 -3.94 -5.56 5.25
N LEU A 68 -3.93 -6.42 4.25
CA LEU A 68 -2.82 -6.59 3.33
C LEU A 68 -3.14 -5.88 2.03
N LEU A 69 -2.33 -4.89 1.68
CA LEU A 69 -2.47 -4.11 0.47
C LEU A 69 -1.44 -4.58 -0.56
N HIS A 70 -1.92 -4.87 -1.76
CA HIS A 70 -1.09 -5.23 -2.91
C HIS A 70 -1.12 -4.08 -3.89
N VAL A 71 0.00 -3.38 -4.00
CA VAL A 71 0.17 -2.27 -4.95
C VAL A 71 1.00 -2.77 -6.11
N SER A 72 0.53 -2.55 -7.33
CA SER A 72 1.22 -2.94 -8.57
C SER A 72 1.21 -1.76 -9.54
N LYS A 73 2.29 -1.62 -10.32
CA LYS A 73 2.40 -0.60 -11.36
C LYS A 73 2.53 -1.29 -12.71
N SER A 74 1.57 -1.04 -13.59
CA SER A 74 1.58 -1.52 -14.97
C SER A 74 2.62 -0.81 -15.81
#